data_AF-A0A7C2FQJ1-F1
#
_entry.id   AF-A0A7C2FQJ1-F1
#
_cell.length_a   1.000
_cell.length_b   1.000
_cell.length_c   1.000
_cell.angle_alpha   90.00
_cell.angle_beta   90.00
_cell.angle_gamma   90.00
#
_symmetry.space_group_name_H-M   'P 1'
#
loop_
_entity.id
_entity.type
_entity.pdbx_description
1 polymer ?
#
loop_
_entity_poly.entity_id
_entity_poly.type
_entity_poly.pdbx_seq_one_letter_code
_entity_poly.pdbx_strand_id
1 'polypeptide(L)'
;MTVEPPRIRLADLLSTASSLAAFRLEPAITRKHLRDALSVLLEETTFEALGGGASPLIPRRAAPAPDADVLAFAARWNDRLGGPFVEVSPDLLAELRADLESPPS
;
A
#
# COMPACT_ATOMS: atom_id res chain seq x y z
N MET A 1 28.14 -6.53 -0.94
CA MET A 1 27.04 -6.68 -1.92
C MET A 1 26.10 -5.52 -1.70
N THR A 2 26.04 -4.57 -2.63
CA THR A 2 25.01 -3.53 -2.61
C THR A 2 23.74 -4.17 -3.13
N VAL A 3 22.79 -4.45 -2.23
CA VAL A 3 21.44 -4.89 -2.61
C VAL A 3 20.79 -3.69 -3.28
N GLU A 4 20.43 -3.83 -4.55
CA GLU A 4 19.69 -2.78 -5.27
C GLU A 4 18.33 -2.60 -4.57
N PRO A 5 17.91 -1.36 -4.26
CA PRO A 5 16.66 -1.14 -3.54
C PRO A 5 15.47 -1.70 -4.34
N PRO A 6 14.41 -2.19 -3.65
CA PRO A 6 13.22 -2.71 -4.30
C PRO A 6 12.61 -1.68 -5.26
N ARG A 7 12.35 -2.10 -6.50
CA ARG A 7 11.68 -1.25 -7.50
C ARG A 7 10.18 -1.30 -7.26
N ILE A 8 9.63 -0.22 -6.73
CA ILE A 8 8.22 -0.12 -6.36
C ILE A 8 7.49 0.74 -7.37
N ARG A 9 6.27 0.34 -7.75
CA ARG A 9 5.32 1.15 -8.53
C ARG A 9 4.12 1.50 -7.67
N LEU A 10 3.44 2.60 -8.00
CA LEU A 10 2.22 2.99 -7.29
C LEU A 10 1.13 1.92 -7.40
N ALA A 11 1.00 1.27 -8.56
CA ALA A 11 0.08 0.16 -8.75
C ALA A 11 0.34 -1.00 -7.78
N ASP A 12 1.61 -1.32 -7.52
CA ASP A 12 1.99 -2.40 -6.60
C ASP A 12 1.63 -2.04 -5.15
N LEU A 13 1.86 -0.79 -4.76
CA LEU A 13 1.46 -0.27 -3.45
C LEU A 13 -0.05 -0.36 -3.25
N LEU A 14 -0.84 0.12 -4.22
CA LEU A 14 -2.30 0.13 -4.13
C LEU A 14 -2.89 -1.29 -4.12
N SER A 15 -2.36 -2.18 -4.97
CA SER A 15 -2.77 -3.59 -5.04
C SER A 15 -2.43 -4.33 -3.75
N THR A 16 -1.24 -4.10 -3.19
CA THR A 16 -0.80 -4.70 -1.93
C THR A 16 -1.65 -4.21 -0.76
N ALA A 17 -1.97 -2.92 -0.69
CA ALA A 17 -2.87 -2.36 0.33
C ALA A 17 -4.28 -2.95 0.25
N SER A 18 -4.84 -3.08 -0.96
CA SER A 18 -6.12 -3.75 -1.18
C SER A 18 -6.09 -5.21 -0.71
N SER A 19 -4.99 -5.91 -0.97
CA SER A 19 -4.79 -7.30 -0.55
C SER A 19 -4.70 -7.43 0.97
N LEU A 20 -4.02 -6.50 1.65
CA LEU A 20 -3.95 -6.46 3.11
C LEU A 20 -5.32 -6.24 3.76
N ALA A 21 -6.09 -5.27 3.27
CA ALA A 21 -7.44 -5.02 3.77
C ALA A 21 -8.34 -6.26 3.60
N ALA A 22 -8.25 -6.92 2.43
CA ALA A 22 -8.99 -8.16 2.18
C ALA A 22 -8.52 -9.32 3.07
N PHE A 23 -7.21 -9.46 3.29
CA PHE A 23 -6.61 -10.47 4.14
C PHE A 23 -7.08 -10.35 5.59
N ARG A 24 -7.26 -9.12 6.08
CA ARG A 24 -7.72 -8.82 7.44
C ARG A 24 -9.25 -8.74 7.61
N LEU A 25 -10.01 -8.96 6.53
CA LEU A 25 -11.47 -8.76 6.50
C LEU A 25 -11.90 -7.35 6.94
N GLU A 26 -11.04 -6.35 6.69
CA GLU A 26 -11.37 -4.96 7.00
C GLU A 26 -12.37 -4.43 5.96
N PRO A 27 -13.36 -3.61 6.36
CA PRO A 27 -14.41 -3.14 5.45
C PRO A 27 -13.92 -2.10 4.45
N ALA A 28 -12.76 -1.48 4.70
CA ALA A 28 -12.23 -0.40 3.89
C ALA A 28 -10.70 -0.45 3.77
N ILE A 29 -10.19 0.08 2.65
CA ILE A 29 -8.76 0.33 2.46
C ILE A 29 -8.44 1.72 3.01
N THR A 30 -7.46 1.79 3.90
CA THR A 30 -7.12 2.99 4.70
C THR A 30 -5.64 3.35 4.53
N ARG A 31 -5.22 4.54 4.97
CA ARG A 31 -3.79 4.92 4.96
C ARG A 31 -2.89 3.97 5.76
N LYS A 32 -3.42 3.30 6.78
CA LYS A 32 -2.69 2.25 7.49
C LYS A 32 -2.29 1.11 6.54
N HIS A 33 -3.21 0.68 5.68
CA HIS A 33 -2.92 -0.36 4.69
C HIS A 33 -1.88 0.06 3.66
N LEU A 34 -1.85 1.33 3.25
CA LEU A 34 -0.80 1.86 2.37
C LEU A 34 0.57 1.82 3.06
N ARG A 35 0.66 2.22 4.33
CA ARG A 35 1.92 2.12 5.11
C ARG A 35 2.39 0.67 5.25
N ASP A 36 1.49 -0.21 5.68
CA ASP A 36 1.79 -1.63 5.84
C ASP A 36 2.23 -2.26 4.49
N ALA A 37 1.55 -1.91 3.39
CA ALA A 37 1.91 -2.36 2.05
C ALA A 37 3.30 -1.88 1.61
N LEU A 38 3.65 -0.62 1.92
CA LEU A 38 4.97 -0.08 1.62
C LEU A 38 6.06 -0.87 2.36
N SER A 39 5.87 -1.15 3.65
CA SER A 39 6.83 -1.96 4.42
C SER A 39 6.94 -3.39 3.91
N VAL A 40 5.86 -3.99 3.40
CA VAL A 40 5.91 -5.31 2.75
C VAL A 40 6.72 -5.25 1.45
N LEU A 41 6.45 -4.27 0.59
CA LEU A 41 7.15 -4.11 -0.70
C LEU A 41 8.64 -3.76 -0.52
N LEU A 42 8.98 -3.11 0.58
CA LEU A 42 10.37 -2.84 0.97
C LEU A 42 11.04 -4.01 1.70
N GLU A 43 10.36 -5.15 1.84
CA GLU A 43 10.84 -6.33 2.57
C GLU A 43 11.18 -6.04 4.04
N GLU A 44 10.64 -4.96 4.62
CA GLU A 44 10.79 -4.60 6.03
C GLU A 44 9.89 -5.46 6.93
N THR A 45 8.82 -6.03 6.37
CA THR A 45 7.88 -6.94 7.05
C THR A 45 7.24 -7.90 6.05
N THR A 46 6.40 -8.83 6.54
CA THR A 46 5.62 -9.76 5.70
C THR A 46 4.12 -9.68 6.00
N PHE A 47 3.30 -10.19 5.08
CA PHE A 47 1.85 -10.28 5.27
C PHE A 47 1.46 -11.03 6.56
N GLU A 48 2.18 -12.11 6.86
CA GLU A 48 1.93 -12.96 8.02
C GLU A 48 2.35 -12.27 9.32
N ALA A 49 3.49 -11.57 9.32
CA ALA A 49 3.99 -10.84 10.48
C ALA A 49 3.05 -9.71 10.90
N LEU A 50 2.36 -9.12 9.93
CA LEU A 50 1.34 -8.09 10.12
C LEU A 50 0.03 -8.59 10.73
N GLY A 51 -0.13 -9.91 10.90
CA GLY A 51 -1.24 -10.56 11.60
C GLY A 51 -2.59 -10.49 10.87
N GLY A 52 -3.57 -11.25 11.41
CA GLY A 52 -4.98 -11.12 11.02
C GLY A 52 -5.41 -11.91 9.77
N GLY A 53 -4.71 -12.99 9.42
CA GLY A 53 -5.09 -13.78 8.24
C GLY A 53 -6.47 -14.41 8.35
N ALA A 54 -7.37 -13.98 7.47
CA ALA A 54 -8.64 -14.66 7.26
C ALA A 54 -8.39 -16.12 6.88
N SER A 55 -9.01 -17.04 7.63
CA SER A 55 -9.01 -18.45 7.21
C SER A 55 -9.59 -18.54 5.79
N PRO A 56 -9.00 -19.36 4.90
CA PRO A 56 -9.55 -19.58 3.56
C PRO A 56 -10.96 -20.18 3.59
N LEU A 57 -11.40 -20.69 4.75
CA LEU A 57 -12.74 -21.21 4.99
C LEU A 57 -13.76 -20.12 5.33
N ILE A 58 -13.33 -18.88 5.57
CA ILE A 58 -14.21 -17.75 5.83
C ILE A 58 -14.44 -17.01 4.50
N PRO A 59 -15.66 -17.08 3.93
CA PRO A 59 -15.95 -16.43 2.66
C PRO A 59 -15.83 -14.91 2.78
N ARG A 60 -15.16 -14.28 1.81
CA ARG A 60 -15.01 -12.83 1.71
C ARG A 60 -16.35 -12.20 1.35
N ARG A 61 -16.92 -11.38 2.22
CA ARG A 61 -18.25 -10.76 2.03
C ARG A 61 -18.28 -9.71 0.92
N ALA A 62 -17.17 -9.00 0.68
CA ALA A 62 -16.99 -8.05 -0.43
C ALA A 62 -15.50 -7.66 -0.53
N ALA A 63 -15.07 -7.13 -1.67
CA ALA A 63 -13.79 -6.44 -1.76
C ALA A 63 -13.87 -5.11 -0.97
N PRO A 64 -12.87 -4.77 -0.14
CA PRO A 64 -12.89 -3.52 0.62
C PRO A 64 -12.83 -2.32 -0.33
N ALA A 65 -13.67 -1.32 -0.08
CA ALA A 65 -13.63 -0.07 -0.82
C ALA A 65 -12.56 0.86 -0.22
N PRO A 66 -11.83 1.64 -1.03
CA PRO A 66 -10.91 2.64 -0.50
C PRO A 66 -11.66 3.82 0.12
N ASP A 67 -11.17 4.28 1.27
CA ASP A 67 -11.64 5.51 1.88
C ASP A 67 -11.22 6.75 1.04
N ALA A 68 -11.89 7.88 1.28
CA ALA A 68 -11.69 9.12 0.53
C ALA A 68 -10.23 9.62 0.56
N ASP A 69 -9.53 9.47 1.68
CA ASP A 69 -8.12 9.86 1.81
C ASP A 69 -7.19 8.96 0.98
N VAL A 70 -7.50 7.66 0.86
CA VAL A 70 -6.75 6.74 -0.03
C VAL A 70 -6.96 7.10 -1.49
N LEU A 71 -8.19 7.45 -1.88
CA LEU A 71 -8.49 7.93 -3.23
C LEU A 71 -7.76 9.23 -3.55
N ALA A 72 -7.77 10.20 -2.62
CA ALA A 72 -7.06 11.46 -2.77
C ALA A 72 -5.54 11.25 -2.86
N PHE A 73 -4.98 10.39 -2.02
CA PHE A 73 -3.58 9.99 -2.08
C PHE A 73 -3.22 9.38 -3.43
N ALA A 74 -3.98 8.39 -3.89
CA ALA A 74 -3.72 7.69 -5.14
C ALA A 74 -3.78 8.64 -6.35
N ALA A 75 -4.76 9.55 -6.38
CA ALA A 75 -4.89 10.53 -7.45
C ALA A 75 -3.69 11.49 -7.52
N ARG A 76 -3.28 12.07 -6.38
CA ARG A 76 -2.12 12.98 -6.31
C ARG A 76 -0.83 12.30 -6.75
N TRP A 77 -0.56 11.10 -6.26
CA TRP A 77 0.67 10.38 -6.58
C TRP A 77 0.68 9.85 -8.01
N ASN A 78 -0.47 9.44 -8.53
CA ASN A 78 -0.59 9.04 -9.93
C ASN A 78 -0.25 10.21 -10.88
N ASP A 79 -0.78 11.41 -10.59
CA ASP A 79 -0.46 12.62 -11.34
C ASP A 79 1.03 12.97 -11.24
N ARG A 80 1.58 13.00 -10.01
CA ARG A 80 2.98 13.31 -9.75
C ARG A 80 3.95 12.35 -10.47
N LEU A 81 3.63 11.06 -10.52
CA LEU A 81 4.47 10.04 -11.16
C LEU A 81 4.29 9.97 -12.68
N GLY A 82 3.24 10.58 -13.23
CA GLY A 82 2.88 10.45 -14.65
C GLY A 82 2.22 9.10 -14.98
N GLY A 83 1.66 8.41 -13.98
CA GLY A 83 0.94 7.16 -14.13
C GLY A 83 1.24 6.12 -13.04
N PRO A 84 0.44 5.06 -12.92
CA PRO A 84 0.51 4.16 -11.77
C PRO A 84 1.58 3.07 -11.93
N PHE A 85 2.07 2.85 -13.16
CA PHE A 85 3.04 1.82 -13.50
C PHE A 85 4.48 2.34 -13.59
N VAL A 86 4.68 3.63 -13.34
CA VAL A 86 6.00 4.25 -13.32
C VAL A 86 6.74 3.80 -12.05
N GLU A 87 8.00 3.43 -12.19
CA GLU A 87 8.86 3.07 -11.06
C GLU A 87 9.18 4.32 -10.24
N VAL A 88 8.96 4.23 -8.93
CA VAL A 88 9.23 5.31 -7.99
C VAL A 88 10.74 5.40 -7.79
N SER A 89 11.33 6.56 -8.09
CA SER A 89 12.75 6.80 -7.85
C SER A 89 13.06 6.80 -6.33
N PRO A 90 14.32 6.57 -5.92
CA PRO A 90 14.69 6.58 -4.50
C PRO A 90 14.32 7.89 -3.77
N ASP A 91 14.48 9.04 -4.44
CA ASP A 91 14.12 10.34 -3.86
C ASP A 91 12.60 10.46 -3.65
N LEU A 92 11.82 10.06 -4.65
CA LEU A 92 10.36 10.06 -4.57
C LEU A 92 9.83 9.02 -3.59
N LEU A 93 10.55 7.91 -3.37
CA LEU A 93 10.19 6.90 -2.38
C LEU A 93 10.30 7.45 -0.95
N ALA A 94 11.32 8.26 -0.66
CA ALA A 94 11.44 8.92 0.63
C ALA A 94 10.29 9.93 0.86
N GLU A 95 9.92 10.69 -0.17
CA GLU A 95 8.77 11.59 -0.13
C GLU A 95 7.45 10.84 0.05
N LEU A 96 7.26 9.73 -0.66
CA LEU A 96 6.09 8.85 -0.55
C LEU A 96 5.91 8.32 0.86
N ARG A 97 7.00 7.84 1.46
CA ARG A 97 7.02 7.36 2.85
C ARG A 97 6.65 8.47 3.82
N ALA A 98 7.24 9.66 3.67
CA ALA A 98 6.95 10.81 4.53
C ALA A 98 5.49 11.27 4.43
N ASP A 99 4.90 11.28 3.23
CA ASP A 99 3.47 11.61 3.03
C ASP A 99 2.56 10.58 3.73
N LEU A 100 2.88 9.29 3.64
CA LEU A 100 2.12 8.23 4.30
C LEU A 100 2.23 8.27 5.84
N GLU A 101 3.38 8.70 6.37
CA GLU A 101 3.60 8.86 7.82
C GLU A 101 2.97 10.16 8.37
N SER A 102 2.68 11.13 7.51
CA SER A 102 2.04 12.38 7.87
C SER A 102 0.53 12.19 8.13
N PRO A 103 -0.07 12.97 9.06
CA PRO A 103 -1.51 12.95 9.26
C PRO A 103 -2.26 13.37 7.98
N PRO A 104 -3.47 12.84 7.74
CA PRO A 104 -4.29 13.25 6.61
C PRO A 104 -4.56 14.76 6.70
N SER A 105 -4.36 15.47 5.59
CA SER A 105 -4.66 16.91 5.45
C SER A 105 -6.15 17.15 5.30
#